data_AF-A0A7V9BA81-F1
#
_entry.id   AF-A0A7V9BA81-F1
#
_cell.length_a   1.000
_cell.length_b   1.000
_cell.length_c   1.000
_cell.angle_alpha   90.00
_cell.angle_beta   90.00
_cell.angle_gamma   90.00
#
_symmetry.space_group_name_H-M   'P 1'
#
loop_
_entity.id
_entity.type
_entity.pdbx_description
1 polymer ?
#
loop_
_entity_poly.entity_id
_entity_poly.type
_entity_poly.pdbx_seq_one_letter_code
_entity_poly.pdbx_strand_id
1 'polypeptide(L)'
;MDDDTLEPIGGGTGGPTSGSVLAATDQPVPIEVREIPDDRIPEGMRCLGTFLDGVLVARCAVPPGAADYFDRFHVFAEPRQLVLAAREEDPGLRCELYAIVPMPSRPLETEDDEPAEPWAESVPSSDYERAVAESGLEDEDDAPTMAAVLLGQIVRFGRDRKHPGSLPLETVDILARIVSGRVVEVVDKVLEDLLEP
;
A
#
# COMPACT_ATOMS: atom_id res chain seq x y z
N MET A 1 48.59 11.33 26.29
CA MET A 1 47.87 10.10 25.89
C MET A 1 46.67 10.14 26.80
N ASP A 2 45.66 10.87 26.33
CA ASP A 2 44.55 11.32 27.14
C ASP A 2 43.30 10.78 26.47
N ASP A 3 42.54 10.10 27.32
CA ASP A 3 41.49 9.15 27.08
C ASP A 3 40.21 9.90 26.69
N ASP A 4 39.84 9.81 25.42
CA ASP A 4 38.63 10.41 24.86
C ASP A 4 37.42 9.53 25.25
N THR A 5 36.98 9.70 26.49
CA THR A 5 35.77 9.08 27.03
C THR A 5 34.56 9.71 26.34
N LEU A 6 34.00 9.01 25.36
CA LEU A 6 32.70 9.34 24.74
C LEU A 6 31.60 9.27 25.81
N GLU A 7 30.98 10.41 26.12
CA GLU A 7 29.77 10.47 26.92
C GLU A 7 28.59 9.79 26.18
N PRO A 8 27.78 8.96 26.84
CA PRO A 8 26.56 8.46 26.22
C PRO A 8 25.52 9.58 26.16
N ILE A 9 25.21 10.03 24.95
CA ILE A 9 24.05 10.87 24.65
C ILE A 9 22.76 10.11 24.99
N GLY A 10 22.33 10.25 26.25
CA GLY A 10 21.06 9.75 26.72
C GLY A 10 19.90 10.67 26.31
N GLY A 11 18.77 10.04 26.01
CA GLY A 11 17.46 10.59 26.38
C GLY A 11 16.68 11.35 25.33
N GLY A 12 16.54 10.80 24.11
CA GLY A 12 15.42 11.15 23.26
C GLY A 12 14.13 10.55 23.84
N THR A 13 13.29 11.37 24.44
CA THR A 13 11.95 11.03 24.92
C THR A 13 11.13 10.43 23.78
N GLY A 14 11.01 9.11 23.76
CA GLY A 14 10.05 8.39 22.92
C GLY A 14 8.63 8.78 23.32
N GLY A 15 8.03 9.72 22.59
CA GLY A 15 6.56 9.72 22.44
C GLY A 15 6.13 8.35 21.91
N PRO A 16 4.88 7.89 22.14
CA PRO A 16 4.46 6.56 21.74
C PRO A 16 4.69 6.43 20.24
N THR A 17 5.70 5.66 19.84
CA THR A 17 5.79 5.13 18.50
C THR A 17 4.63 4.14 18.43
N SER A 18 3.47 4.62 17.98
CA SER A 18 2.40 3.75 17.48
C SER A 18 2.94 3.09 16.22
N GLY A 19 3.88 2.16 16.39
CA GLY A 19 4.59 1.50 15.31
C GLY A 19 3.60 0.62 14.56
N SER A 20 3.55 0.78 13.25
CA SER A 20 2.87 -0.17 12.39
C SER A 20 3.69 -1.45 12.31
N VAL A 21 3.04 -2.60 12.34
CA VAL A 21 3.64 -3.91 12.06
C VAL A 21 3.23 -4.35 10.67
N LEU A 22 4.17 -4.91 9.92
CA LEU A 22 3.96 -5.44 8.58
C LEU A 22 3.90 -6.97 8.62
N ALA A 23 2.99 -7.55 7.85
CA ALA A 23 3.03 -8.95 7.44
C ALA A 23 2.95 -9.01 5.91
N ALA A 24 3.63 -9.97 5.30
CA ALA A 24 3.57 -10.21 3.86
C ALA A 24 3.26 -11.67 3.58
N THR A 25 2.63 -11.95 2.45
CA THR A 25 2.47 -13.32 1.99
C THR A 25 3.83 -13.92 1.64
N ASP A 26 3.99 -15.22 1.90
CA ASP A 26 5.20 -15.96 1.58
C ASP A 26 5.33 -16.20 0.07
N GLN A 27 4.21 -16.34 -0.62
CA GLN A 27 4.09 -16.49 -2.07
C GLN A 27 3.13 -15.43 -2.65
N PRO A 28 3.31 -15.05 -3.94
CA PRO A 28 2.34 -14.23 -4.65
C PRO A 28 0.97 -14.91 -4.73
N VAL A 29 -0.10 -14.14 -4.55
CA VAL A 29 -1.49 -14.61 -4.53
C VAL A 29 -2.24 -14.07 -5.74
N PRO A 30 -3.00 -14.91 -6.48
CA PRO A 30 -3.85 -14.43 -7.55
C PRO A 30 -4.97 -13.56 -6.96
N ILE A 31 -5.09 -12.32 -7.43
CA ILE A 31 -6.14 -11.39 -7.02
C ILE A 31 -6.88 -10.89 -8.25
N GLU A 32 -8.18 -10.68 -8.10
CA GLU A 32 -8.99 -9.99 -9.11
C GLU A 32 -9.33 -8.59 -8.58
N VAL A 33 -9.05 -7.56 -9.38
CA VAL A 33 -9.44 -6.18 -9.06
C VAL A 33 -10.39 -5.71 -10.13
N ARG A 34 -11.57 -5.24 -9.73
CA ARG A 34 -12.59 -4.73 -10.65
C ARG A 34 -13.37 -3.59 -10.04
N GLU A 35 -13.94 -2.76 -10.89
CA GLU A 35 -14.82 -1.68 -10.45
C GLU A 35 -16.12 -2.23 -9.85
N ILE A 36 -16.56 -1.62 -8.75
CA ILE A 36 -17.81 -1.95 -8.07
C ILE A 36 -18.60 -0.66 -7.79
N PRO A 37 -19.95 -0.71 -7.77
CA PRO A 37 -20.74 0.43 -7.34
C PRO A 37 -20.63 0.64 -5.82
N ASP A 38 -20.34 1.86 -5.38
CA ASP A 38 -20.35 2.25 -3.97
C ASP A 38 -20.69 3.74 -3.83
N ASP A 39 -21.85 4.05 -3.25
CA ASP A 39 -22.36 5.42 -3.12
C ASP A 39 -21.58 6.28 -2.10
N ARG A 40 -20.65 5.69 -1.35
CA ARG A 40 -19.86 6.38 -0.32
C ARG A 40 -18.57 6.99 -0.85
N ILE A 41 -18.21 6.71 -2.10
CA ILE A 41 -16.98 7.26 -2.68
C ILE A 41 -17.11 8.76 -2.94
N PRO A 42 -16.01 9.53 -2.79
CA PRO A 42 -16.01 10.94 -3.17
C PRO A 42 -16.37 11.15 -4.64
N GLU A 43 -17.01 12.28 -4.94
CA GLU A 43 -17.34 12.65 -6.32
C GLU A 43 -16.09 12.69 -7.20
N GLY A 44 -16.19 12.12 -8.40
CA GLY A 44 -15.08 12.03 -9.35
C GLY A 44 -14.08 10.90 -9.09
N MET A 45 -14.25 10.09 -8.04
CA MET A 45 -13.46 8.88 -7.80
C MET A 45 -14.16 7.61 -8.32
N ARG A 46 -13.40 6.54 -8.52
CA ARG A 46 -13.93 5.19 -8.80
C ARG A 46 -13.67 4.25 -7.64
N CYS A 47 -14.58 3.31 -7.39
CA CYS A 47 -14.41 2.29 -6.36
C CYS A 47 -13.90 0.99 -6.98
N LEU A 48 -12.74 0.53 -6.54
CA LEU A 48 -12.21 -0.78 -6.91
C LEU A 48 -12.44 -1.76 -5.77
N GLY A 49 -12.99 -2.92 -6.10
CA GLY A 49 -13.07 -4.08 -5.22
C GLY A 49 -11.94 -5.07 -5.51
N THR A 50 -11.27 -5.54 -4.46
CA THR A 50 -10.29 -6.63 -4.53
C THR A 50 -10.95 -7.93 -4.11
N PHE A 51 -10.85 -8.95 -4.96
CA PHE A 51 -11.44 -10.25 -4.77
C PHE A 51 -10.35 -11.34 -4.69
N LEU A 52 -10.54 -12.25 -3.74
CA LEU A 52 -9.75 -13.47 -3.56
C LEU A 52 -10.69 -14.66 -3.69
N ASP A 53 -10.44 -15.56 -4.65
CA ASP A 53 -11.32 -16.70 -4.95
C ASP A 53 -12.81 -16.30 -5.12
N GLY A 54 -13.06 -15.13 -5.72
CA GLY A 54 -14.39 -14.56 -5.93
C GLY A 54 -15.03 -13.90 -4.70
N VAL A 55 -14.36 -13.92 -3.54
CA VAL A 55 -14.81 -13.24 -2.31
C VAL A 55 -14.23 -11.84 -2.25
N LEU A 56 -15.08 -10.83 -2.04
CA LEU A 56 -14.66 -9.45 -1.85
C LEU A 56 -13.93 -9.29 -0.51
N VAL A 57 -12.66 -8.91 -0.54
CA VAL A 57 -11.83 -8.79 0.68
C VAL A 57 -11.44 -7.36 1.01
N ALA A 58 -11.44 -6.46 0.03
CA ALA A 58 -11.11 -5.05 0.24
C ALA A 58 -11.77 -4.16 -0.81
N ARG A 59 -11.98 -2.88 -0.46
CA ARG A 59 -12.46 -1.83 -1.35
C ARG A 59 -11.53 -0.62 -1.23
N CYS A 60 -11.21 0.05 -2.33
CA CYS A 60 -10.51 1.32 -2.31
C CYS A 60 -11.14 2.32 -3.28
N ALA A 61 -11.18 3.59 -2.87
CA ALA A 61 -11.51 4.70 -3.76
C ALA A 61 -10.21 5.21 -4.40
N VAL A 62 -10.20 5.31 -5.73
CA VAL A 62 -9.03 5.76 -6.48
C VAL A 62 -9.42 6.85 -7.49
N PRO A 63 -8.48 7.72 -7.87
CA PRO A 63 -8.68 8.60 -9.02
C PRO A 63 -8.96 7.78 -10.30
N PRO A 64 -9.72 8.32 -11.26
CA PRO A 64 -10.08 7.60 -12.48
C PRO A 64 -8.85 7.17 -13.29
N GLY A 65 -7.82 8.03 -13.37
CA GLY A 65 -6.57 7.70 -14.06
C GLY A 65 -5.82 6.50 -13.47
N ALA A 66 -5.93 6.25 -12.16
CA ALA A 66 -5.33 5.08 -11.53
C ALA A 66 -6.08 3.79 -11.90
N ALA A 67 -7.42 3.83 -11.93
CA ALA A 67 -8.24 2.70 -12.37
C ALA A 67 -7.97 2.34 -13.83
N ASP A 68 -7.92 3.35 -14.71
CA ASP A 68 -7.64 3.15 -16.13
C ASP A 68 -6.21 2.62 -16.35
N TYR A 69 -5.24 3.06 -15.55
CA TYR A 69 -3.87 2.53 -15.57
C TYR A 69 -3.81 1.04 -15.21
N PHE A 70 -4.47 0.62 -14.13
CA PHE A 70 -4.45 -0.79 -13.70
C PHE A 70 -5.03 -1.73 -14.75
N ASP A 71 -6.10 -1.31 -15.42
CA ASP A 71 -6.73 -2.06 -16.51
C ASP A 71 -5.83 -2.11 -17.76
N ARG A 72 -5.38 -0.93 -18.23
CA ARG A 72 -4.55 -0.80 -19.45
C ARG A 72 -3.26 -1.61 -19.39
N PHE A 73 -2.60 -1.63 -18.24
CA PHE A 73 -1.33 -2.32 -18.06
C PHE A 73 -1.47 -3.72 -17.45
N HIS A 74 -2.71 -4.20 -17.27
CA HIS A 74 -2.99 -5.51 -16.71
C HIS A 74 -2.22 -5.78 -15.41
N VAL A 75 -2.16 -4.77 -14.54
CA VAL A 75 -1.28 -4.74 -13.36
C VAL A 75 -1.57 -5.92 -12.42
N PHE A 76 -2.78 -6.46 -12.43
CA PHE A 76 -3.20 -7.57 -11.58
C PHE A 76 -3.41 -8.89 -12.35
N ALA A 77 -2.94 -9.01 -13.60
CA ALA A 77 -3.10 -10.25 -14.38
C ALA A 77 -2.22 -11.41 -13.87
N GLU A 78 -1.11 -11.10 -13.20
CA GLU A 78 -0.25 -12.08 -12.53
C GLU A 78 -0.47 -12.04 -11.01
N PRO A 79 -0.26 -13.17 -10.30
CA PRO A 79 -0.28 -13.20 -8.84
C PRO A 79 0.62 -12.13 -8.21
N ARG A 80 0.12 -11.43 -7.18
CA ARG A 80 0.84 -10.34 -6.51
C ARG A 80 1.14 -10.67 -5.06
N GLN A 81 2.30 -10.23 -4.58
CA GLN A 81 2.62 -10.33 -3.16
C GLN A 81 1.72 -9.34 -2.40
N LEU A 82 1.06 -9.82 -1.34
CA LEU A 82 0.20 -9.01 -0.51
C LEU A 82 0.92 -8.63 0.77
N VAL A 83 0.76 -7.37 1.18
CA VAL A 83 1.34 -6.82 2.41
C VAL A 83 0.23 -6.19 3.23
N LEU A 84 0.17 -6.53 4.51
CA LEU A 84 -0.75 -5.94 5.48
C LEU A 84 0.06 -5.10 6.46
N ALA A 85 -0.24 -3.81 6.53
CA ALA A 85 0.25 -2.92 7.58
C ALA A 85 -0.81 -2.77 8.66
N ALA A 86 -0.52 -3.12 9.91
CA ALA A 86 -1.45 -3.00 11.02
C ALA A 86 -0.91 -2.07 12.10
N ARG A 87 -1.80 -1.26 12.67
CA ARG A 87 -1.51 -0.41 13.82
C ARG A 87 -2.63 -0.49 14.84
N GLU A 88 -2.30 -0.29 16.11
CA GLU A 88 -3.32 -0.19 17.16
C GLU A 88 -4.00 1.19 17.07
N GLU A 89 -5.33 1.16 16.92
CA GLU A 89 -6.17 2.35 16.80
C GLU A 89 -7.57 1.98 17.29
N ASP A 90 -8.14 2.77 18.20
CA ASP A 90 -9.49 2.52 18.72
C ASP A 90 -10.50 2.42 17.57
N PRO A 91 -11.38 1.39 17.55
CA PRO A 91 -11.74 0.45 18.61
C PRO A 91 -10.98 -0.89 18.61
N GLY A 92 -9.83 -0.99 17.95
CA GLY A 92 -9.02 -2.21 17.91
C GLY A 92 -7.76 -2.05 17.07
N LEU A 93 -7.76 -2.62 15.88
CA LEU A 93 -6.69 -2.51 14.90
C LEU A 93 -7.20 -1.89 13.61
N ARG A 94 -6.42 -0.96 13.07
CA ARG A 94 -6.56 -0.49 11.69
C ARG A 94 -5.48 -1.15 10.84
N CYS A 95 -5.92 -1.81 9.78
CA CYS A 95 -5.05 -2.48 8.84
C CYS A 95 -5.23 -1.91 7.43
N GLU A 96 -4.14 -1.84 6.69
CA GLU A 96 -4.09 -1.41 5.30
C GLU A 96 -3.50 -2.54 4.46
N LEU A 97 -4.25 -3.00 3.48
CA LEU A 97 -3.86 -4.08 2.59
C LEU A 97 -3.28 -3.49 1.30
N TYR A 98 -2.09 -3.93 0.94
CA TYR A 98 -1.35 -3.50 -0.23
C TYR A 98 -1.03 -4.69 -1.15
N ALA A 99 -0.99 -4.43 -2.45
CA ALA A 99 -0.36 -5.31 -3.44
C ALA A 99 0.96 -4.70 -3.88
N ILE A 100 2.01 -5.53 -3.94
CA ILE A 100 3.29 -5.14 -4.51
C ILE A 100 3.24 -5.42 -6.01
N VAL A 101 3.35 -4.36 -6.81
CA VAL A 101 3.18 -4.41 -8.27
C VAL A 101 4.42 -3.85 -8.97
N PRO A 102 4.80 -4.41 -10.13
CA PRO A 102 5.83 -3.80 -10.96
C PRO A 102 5.26 -2.53 -11.60
N MET A 103 6.03 -1.45 -11.52
CA MET A 103 5.80 -0.24 -12.28
C MET A 103 6.71 -0.24 -13.52
N PRO A 104 6.24 0.32 -14.64
CA PRO A 104 7.09 0.53 -15.79
C PRO A 104 8.29 1.40 -15.41
N SER A 105 9.47 1.06 -15.91
CA SER A 105 10.73 1.76 -15.62
C SER A 105 10.75 3.22 -16.10
N ARG A 106 9.82 3.59 -17.00
CA ARG A 106 9.65 4.97 -17.48
C ARG A 106 8.46 5.62 -16.76
N PRO A 107 8.63 6.84 -16.22
CA PRO A 107 7.50 7.62 -15.70
C PRO A 107 6.40 7.64 -16.75
N LEU A 108 5.14 7.44 -16.31
CA LEU A 108 4.00 7.75 -17.14
C LEU A 108 4.20 9.18 -17.63
N GLU A 109 4.31 9.37 -18.94
CA GLU A 109 4.15 10.68 -19.53
C GLU A 109 2.74 11.10 -19.13
N THR A 110 2.64 11.90 -18.07
CA THR A 110 1.43 12.66 -17.81
C THR A 110 1.14 13.39 -19.10
N GLU A 111 -0.07 13.24 -19.64
CA GLU A 111 -0.54 14.05 -20.77
C GLU A 111 -0.71 15.54 -20.37
N ASP A 112 -0.01 15.98 -19.32
CA ASP A 112 0.41 17.35 -19.15
C ASP A 112 1.71 17.51 -19.93
N ASP A 113 1.60 18.01 -21.16
CA ASP A 113 2.63 18.87 -21.76
C ASP A 113 2.85 20.05 -20.79
N GLU A 114 3.49 19.83 -19.63
CA GLU A 114 4.03 20.92 -18.84
C GLU A 114 5.12 21.54 -19.71
N PRO A 115 4.89 22.75 -20.26
CA PRO A 115 5.87 23.36 -21.14
C PRO A 115 7.15 23.53 -20.35
N ALA A 116 8.28 23.06 -20.90
CA ALA A 116 9.58 23.12 -20.25
C ALA A 116 9.77 24.48 -19.56
N GLU A 117 9.76 24.49 -18.24
CA GLU A 117 9.74 25.76 -17.52
C GLU A 117 11.08 26.48 -17.76
N PRO A 118 11.07 27.77 -18.13
CA PRO A 118 12.25 28.47 -18.68
C PRO A 118 13.44 28.58 -17.73
N TRP A 119 13.24 28.30 -16.44
CA TRP A 119 14.31 28.28 -15.44
C TRP A 119 15.10 26.95 -15.43
N ALA A 120 14.57 25.88 -16.02
CA ALA A 120 15.27 24.60 -16.15
C ALA A 120 16.51 24.71 -17.07
N GLU A 121 16.48 25.62 -18.05
CA GLU A 121 17.63 25.92 -18.91
C GLU A 121 18.77 26.68 -18.19
N SER A 122 18.48 27.27 -17.02
CA SER A 122 19.42 28.14 -16.32
C SER A 122 20.28 27.42 -15.28
N VAL A 123 20.06 26.13 -15.03
CA VAL A 123 20.86 25.33 -14.09
C VAL A 123 21.88 24.44 -14.82
N PRO A 124 23.17 24.48 -14.46
CA PRO A 124 24.22 23.64 -15.08
C PRO A 124 23.99 22.12 -14.96
N SER A 125 23.08 21.66 -14.09
CA SER A 125 22.76 20.23 -13.96
C SER A 125 21.94 19.69 -15.13
N SER A 126 21.26 20.55 -15.90
CA SER A 126 20.43 20.13 -17.05
C SER A 126 21.26 19.48 -18.18
N ASP A 127 22.50 19.96 -18.38
CA ASP A 127 23.43 19.35 -19.33
C ASP A 127 23.95 17.99 -18.84
N TYR A 128 24.09 17.80 -17.53
CA TYR A 128 24.49 16.51 -16.95
C TYR A 128 23.34 15.49 -17.01
N GLU A 129 22.11 15.89 -16.66
CA GLU A 129 20.93 15.03 -16.76
C GLU A 129 20.64 14.62 -18.21
N ARG A 130 20.78 15.55 -19.17
CA ARG A 130 20.65 15.24 -20.60
C ARG A 130 21.78 14.33 -21.10
N ALA A 131 23.02 14.56 -20.68
CA ALA A 131 24.15 13.71 -21.05
C ALA A 131 24.03 12.31 -20.44
N VAL A 132 23.49 12.16 -19.22
CA VAL A 132 23.20 10.87 -18.60
C VAL A 132 22.10 10.14 -19.37
N ALA A 133 21.01 10.83 -19.73
CA ALA A 133 19.94 10.28 -20.55
C ALA A 133 20.38 9.90 -21.98
N GLU A 134 21.29 10.65 -22.60
CA GLU A 134 21.86 10.37 -23.92
C GLU A 134 22.99 9.33 -23.90
N SER A 135 23.67 9.16 -22.76
CA SER A 135 24.86 8.30 -22.67
C SER A 135 24.55 6.80 -22.75
N GLY A 136 23.28 6.37 -22.66
CA GLY A 136 22.91 4.97 -22.79
C GLY A 136 23.74 4.04 -21.90
N LEU A 137 24.25 4.56 -20.77
CA LEU A 137 24.77 3.74 -19.70
C LEU A 137 23.54 3.11 -19.06
N GLU A 138 23.06 2.05 -19.71
CA GLU A 138 22.18 1.06 -19.13
C GLU A 138 22.89 0.57 -17.87
N ASP A 139 22.55 1.16 -16.72
CA ASP A 139 22.83 0.52 -15.44
C ASP A 139 22.23 -0.89 -15.54
N GLU A 140 23.07 -1.91 -15.29
CA GLU A 140 22.69 -3.33 -15.21
C GLU A 140 21.77 -3.59 -14.01
N ASP A 141 20.60 -2.93 -13.97
CA ASP A 141 19.48 -3.17 -13.07
C ASP A 141 18.18 -2.74 -13.80
N ASP A 142 17.90 -3.35 -14.96
CA ASP A 142 16.61 -3.25 -15.67
C ASP A 142 15.49 -4.03 -14.93
N ALA A 143 15.55 -4.04 -13.59
CA ALA A 143 14.52 -4.59 -12.75
C ALA A 143 13.37 -3.58 -12.63
N PRO A 144 12.11 -3.99 -12.85
CA PRO A 144 10.98 -3.08 -12.74
C PRO A 144 10.93 -2.49 -11.33
N THR A 145 10.71 -1.17 -11.25
CA THR A 145 10.53 -0.50 -9.95
C THR A 145 9.27 -1.06 -9.31
N MET A 146 9.35 -1.59 -8.09
CA MET A 146 8.19 -2.12 -7.39
C MET A 146 7.48 -1.01 -6.61
N ALA A 147 6.15 -0.95 -6.69
CA ALA A 147 5.31 -0.04 -5.91
C ALA A 147 4.29 -0.80 -5.06
N ALA A 148 3.91 -0.20 -3.94
CA ALA A 148 2.81 -0.69 -3.10
C ALA A 148 1.51 0.03 -3.49
N VAL A 149 0.55 -0.70 -4.04
CA VAL A 149 -0.79 -0.20 -4.36
C VAL A 149 -1.75 -0.55 -3.23
N LEU A 150 -2.42 0.45 -2.66
CA LEU A 150 -3.43 0.25 -1.62
C LEU A 150 -4.68 -0.43 -2.20
N LEU A 151 -5.02 -1.60 -1.67
CA LEU A 151 -6.20 -2.39 -2.03
C LEU A 151 -7.41 -2.06 -1.15
N GLY A 152 -7.17 -1.62 0.09
CA GLY A 152 -8.22 -1.15 0.99
C GLY A 152 -7.84 -1.21 2.46
N GLN A 153 -8.80 -0.87 3.30
CA GLN A 153 -8.65 -0.80 4.76
C GLN A 153 -9.51 -1.85 5.44
N ILE A 154 -8.97 -2.44 6.51
CA ILE A 154 -9.59 -3.52 7.27
C ILE A 154 -9.52 -3.15 8.75
N VAL A 155 -10.64 -3.28 9.46
CA VAL A 155 -10.70 -3.03 10.90
C VAL A 155 -10.94 -4.34 11.62
N ARG A 156 -10.16 -4.60 12.67
CA ARG A 156 -10.41 -5.72 13.59
C ARG A 156 -10.67 -5.18 14.98
N PHE A 157 -11.88 -5.36 15.49
CA PHE A 157 -12.25 -4.89 16.83
C PHE A 157 -11.47 -5.64 17.91
N GLY A 158 -11.22 -4.98 19.05
CA GLY A 158 -10.49 -5.58 20.16
C GLY A 158 -11.05 -6.95 20.62
N ARG A 159 -12.37 -7.09 20.66
CA ARG A 159 -13.07 -8.34 21.03
C ARG A 159 -12.87 -9.50 20.04
N ASP A 160 -12.50 -9.19 18.80
CA ASP A 160 -12.26 -10.19 17.75
C ASP A 160 -10.79 -10.60 17.67
N ARG A 161 -9.93 -10.00 18.49
CA ARG A 161 -8.50 -10.29 18.46
C ARG A 161 -8.25 -11.71 18.94
N LYS A 162 -7.45 -12.45 18.18
CA LYS A 162 -7.02 -13.81 18.58
C LYS A 162 -5.76 -13.76 19.44
N HIS A 163 -4.93 -12.76 19.21
CA HIS A 163 -3.67 -12.49 19.88
C HIS A 163 -3.67 -11.05 20.44
N PRO A 164 -4.49 -10.75 21.46
CA PRO A 164 -4.63 -9.39 22.00
C PRO A 164 -3.33 -8.81 22.57
N GLY A 165 -2.40 -9.66 23.02
CA GLY A 165 -1.09 -9.24 23.54
C GLY A 165 0.04 -9.17 22.50
N SER A 166 -0.23 -9.42 21.22
CA SER A 166 0.81 -9.44 20.18
C SER A 166 0.30 -8.93 18.84
N LEU A 167 0.62 -7.66 18.54
CA LEU A 167 0.30 -7.04 17.25
C LEU A 167 0.90 -7.82 16.05
N PRO A 168 2.16 -8.31 16.08
CA PRO A 168 2.70 -9.09 14.96
C PRO A 168 1.94 -10.39 14.67
N LEU A 169 1.65 -11.18 15.71
CA LEU A 169 0.89 -12.42 15.53
C LEU A 169 -0.53 -12.14 15.03
N GLU A 170 -1.13 -11.05 15.50
CA GLU A 170 -2.45 -10.63 15.05
C GLU A 170 -2.45 -10.21 13.58
N THR A 171 -1.42 -9.46 13.15
CA THR A 171 -1.25 -9.01 11.76
C THR A 171 -1.13 -10.20 10.81
N VAL A 172 -0.34 -11.21 11.20
CA VAL A 172 -0.19 -12.46 10.43
C VAL A 172 -1.52 -13.25 10.40
N ASP A 173 -2.25 -13.35 11.51
CA ASP A 173 -3.56 -14.03 11.56
C ASP A 173 -4.58 -13.34 10.65
N ILE A 174 -4.61 -12.00 10.62
CA ILE A 174 -5.49 -11.23 9.73
C ILE A 174 -5.13 -11.50 8.28
N LEU A 175 -3.85 -11.39 7.90
CA LEU A 175 -3.42 -11.65 6.52
C LEU A 175 -3.73 -13.09 6.08
N ALA A 176 -3.51 -14.08 6.95
CA ALA A 176 -3.85 -15.46 6.67
C ALA A 176 -5.36 -15.68 6.47
N ARG A 177 -6.22 -14.96 7.19
CA ARG A 177 -7.68 -15.00 6.99
C ARG A 177 -8.10 -14.36 5.68
N ILE A 178 -7.46 -13.26 5.29
CA ILE A 178 -7.67 -12.62 3.99
C ILE A 178 -7.35 -13.59 2.86
N VAL A 179 -6.14 -14.16 2.88
CA VAL A 179 -5.68 -15.10 1.85
C VAL A 179 -6.53 -16.38 1.79
N SER A 180 -7.08 -16.84 2.92
CA SER A 180 -7.97 -18.01 2.95
C SER A 180 -9.44 -17.70 2.65
N GLY A 181 -9.78 -16.46 2.30
CA GLY A 181 -11.15 -16.05 1.95
C GLY A 181 -12.13 -16.04 3.13
N ARG A 182 -11.64 -15.98 4.38
CA ARG A 182 -12.45 -16.04 5.61
C ARG A 182 -12.69 -14.67 6.23
N VAL A 183 -12.81 -13.63 5.40
CA VAL A 183 -13.04 -12.26 5.85
C VAL A 183 -14.54 -12.02 5.97
N VAL A 184 -14.97 -11.42 7.09
CA VAL A 184 -16.34 -10.92 7.27
C VAL A 184 -16.30 -9.41 7.01
N GLU A 185 -17.19 -8.91 6.15
CA GLU A 185 -17.26 -7.47 5.87
C GLU A 185 -17.63 -6.68 7.13
N VAL A 186 -17.00 -5.52 7.32
CA VAL A 186 -17.27 -4.65 8.48
C VAL A 186 -18.73 -4.21 8.52
N VAL A 187 -19.41 -4.04 7.37
CA VAL A 187 -20.83 -3.67 7.34
C VAL A 187 -21.69 -4.77 7.93
N ASP A 188 -21.50 -6.02 7.50
CA ASP A 188 -22.26 -7.17 8.01
C ASP A 188 -22.05 -7.30 9.52
N LYS A 189 -20.81 -7.09 9.99
CA LYS A 189 -20.49 -7.16 11.40
C LYS A 189 -21.06 -6.02 12.24
N VAL A 190 -21.01 -4.78 11.74
CA VAL A 190 -21.60 -3.62 12.44
C VAL A 190 -23.12 -3.79 12.53
N LEU A 191 -23.75 -4.34 11.49
CA LEU A 191 -25.17 -4.68 11.52
C LEU A 191 -25.46 -5.80 12.52
N GLU A 192 -24.66 -6.87 12.56
CA GLU A 192 -24.77 -7.94 13.58
C GLU A 192 -24.63 -7.37 15.01
N ASP A 193 -23.65 -6.49 15.25
CA ASP A 193 -23.43 -5.87 16.55
C ASP A 193 -24.55 -4.94 17.01
N LEU A 194 -25.19 -4.25 16.06
CA LEU A 194 -26.36 -3.42 16.35
C LEU A 194 -27.61 -4.27 16.66
N LEU A 195 -27.61 -5.55 16.29
CA LEU A 195 -28.72 -6.49 16.46
C LEU A 195 -28.56 -7.40 17.68
N GLU A 196 -27.36 -7.50 18.27
CA GLU A 196 -27.14 -8.18 19.55
C GLU A 196 -27.30 -7.18 20.72
N PRO A 197 -28.30 -7.36 21.62
CA PRO A 197 -28.62 -6.42 22.70
C PRO A 197 -27.65 -6.44 23.89
#